data_AF-A0A7W4NVP3-F1
#
_entry.id   AF-A0A7W4NVP3-F1
#
_cell.length_a   1.000
_cell.length_b   1.000
_cell.length_c   1.000
_cell.angle_alpha   90.00
_cell.angle_beta   90.00
_cell.angle_gamma   90.00
#
_symmetry.space_group_name_H-M   'P 1'
#
loop_
_entity.id
_entity.type
_entity.pdbx_description
1 polymer ?
#
loop_
_entity_poly.entity_id
_entity_poly.type
_entity_poly.pdbx_seq_one_letter_code
_entity_poly.pdbx_strand_id
1 'polypeptide(L)'
;MFFSLDGWKQFATHALFIHNLFLMHQGGINGVNWSLGDEAQFYVLMMFVAVWLRQCPPWIIGVGAVAIAWTWRLFIYHVTDITGPLGVFPRFVYATQLPGMLDEFACGILLARFVRTRAGRRFITTNPARLWVFPAATVIMGGIAFLVYWHNAIYWDSEWMVVSYKTLFCVSCGLLVLSACSVNQKSLLLISAPFRYLGTISYGIYLWHLSIIEAFKRLGWLSGPQALPTILILTILFASASWHFFEKPIMQRFGRRLSHDAGA
;
A
#
# COMPACT_ATOMS: atom_id res chain seq x y z
N MET A 1 15.43 27.18 8.08
CA MET A 1 15.07 25.75 8.23
C MET A 1 15.19 24.98 6.91
N PHE A 2 14.66 25.47 5.78
CA PHE A 2 14.79 24.80 4.47
C PHE A 2 16.20 24.80 3.85
N PHE A 3 17.05 25.78 4.19
CA PHE A 3 18.40 25.93 3.63
C PHE A 3 19.53 25.43 4.56
N SER A 4 19.21 24.68 5.63
CA SER A 4 20.25 24.03 6.41
C SER A 4 20.80 22.80 5.66
N LEU A 5 22.02 22.38 6.00
CA LEU A 5 22.61 21.13 5.49
C LEU A 5 21.66 19.94 5.70
N ASP A 6 20.97 19.87 6.84
CA ASP A 6 20.02 18.80 7.13
C ASP A 6 18.73 18.92 6.31
N GLY A 7 18.28 20.13 5.99
CA GLY A 7 17.18 20.34 5.04
C GLY A 7 17.53 19.80 3.65
N TRP A 8 18.74 20.08 3.15
CA TRP A 8 19.20 19.54 1.88
C TRP A 8 19.36 18.01 1.89
N LYS A 9 19.85 17.42 2.99
CA LYS A 9 19.88 15.95 3.15
C LYS A 9 18.48 15.33 3.09
N GLN A 10 17.49 15.98 3.72
CA GLN A 10 16.10 15.51 3.61
C GLN A 10 15.62 15.54 2.16
N PHE A 11 15.79 16.65 1.45
CA PHE A 11 15.39 16.72 0.04
C PHE A 11 16.11 15.70 -0.83
N ALA A 12 17.43 15.54 -0.66
CA ALA A 12 18.22 14.59 -1.43
C ALA A 12 17.75 13.14 -1.20
N THR A 13 17.52 12.75 0.05
CA THR A 13 17.06 11.38 0.35
C THR A 13 15.65 11.09 -0.16
N HIS A 14 14.74 12.08 -0.16
CA HIS A 14 13.42 11.94 -0.77
C HIS A 14 13.47 11.91 -2.30
N ALA A 15 14.33 12.73 -2.92
CA ALA A 15 14.52 12.74 -4.38
C ALA A 15 15.10 11.42 -4.90
N LEU A 16 15.93 10.76 -4.08
CA LEU A 16 16.53 9.45 -4.39
C LEU A 16 15.68 8.27 -3.89
N PHE A 17 14.52 8.50 -3.26
CA PHE A 17 13.66 7.47 -2.68
C PHE A 17 14.36 6.54 -1.67
N ILE A 18 15.29 7.08 -0.88
CA ILE A 18 16.02 6.37 0.19
C ILE A 18 15.74 6.94 1.59
N HIS A 19 14.77 7.86 1.72
CA HIS A 19 14.42 8.50 2.99
C HIS A 19 13.89 7.52 4.05
N ASN A 20 13.29 6.40 3.65
CA ASN A 20 12.85 5.31 4.53
C ASN A 20 14.03 4.49 5.14
N LEU A 21 15.25 4.68 4.66
CA LEU A 21 16.45 4.06 5.24
C LEU A 21 17.00 4.85 6.45
N PHE A 22 16.54 6.09 6.63
CA PHE A 22 17.00 6.98 7.68
C PHE A 22 15.83 7.35 8.60
N LEU A 23 15.94 6.95 9.87
CA LEU A 23 14.93 7.19 10.90
C LEU A 23 14.43 8.64 10.95
N MET A 24 15.34 9.61 10.78
CA MET A 24 15.04 11.04 10.88
C MET A 24 14.44 11.65 9.61
N HIS A 25 14.49 10.94 8.48
CA HIS A 25 13.96 11.43 7.20
C HIS A 25 12.61 10.78 6.85
N GLN A 26 12.29 9.62 7.43
CA GLN A 26 11.01 8.97 7.22
C GLN A 26 9.84 9.85 7.68
N GLY A 27 8.95 10.17 6.76
CA GLY A 27 7.80 11.04 7.02
C GLY A 27 8.14 12.52 7.23
N GLY A 28 9.38 12.94 6.95
CA GLY A 28 9.85 14.31 7.21
C GLY A 28 9.17 15.39 6.37
N ILE A 29 8.94 15.13 5.07
CA ILE A 29 8.25 16.08 4.18
C ILE A 29 6.72 15.90 4.26
N ASN A 30 6.26 14.67 4.07
CA ASN A 30 4.87 14.29 4.26
C ASN A 30 4.88 12.89 4.89
N GLY A 31 4.15 12.74 6.00
CA GLY A 31 4.13 11.51 6.79
C GLY A 31 3.71 10.30 5.97
N VAL A 32 2.87 10.47 4.94
CA VAL A 32 2.40 9.36 4.09
C VAL A 32 3.48 8.82 3.17
N ASN A 33 4.49 9.62 2.81
CA ASN A 33 5.53 9.26 1.84
C ASN A 33 6.43 8.08 2.29
N TRP A 34 6.19 7.51 3.47
CA TRP A 34 6.93 6.36 3.97
C TRP A 34 6.95 5.21 2.96
N SER A 35 5.82 4.89 2.30
CA SER A 35 5.74 3.76 1.35
C SER A 35 6.31 4.07 -0.05
N LEU A 36 6.41 5.34 -0.45
CA LEU A 36 6.93 5.71 -1.77
C LEU A 36 8.39 5.27 -1.96
N GLY A 37 9.18 5.29 -0.89
CA GLY A 37 10.55 4.78 -0.91
C GLY A 37 10.60 3.29 -1.24
N ASP A 38 9.78 2.50 -0.54
CA ASP A 38 9.67 1.05 -0.75
C ASP A 38 9.17 0.70 -2.15
N GLU A 39 8.20 1.44 -2.68
CA GLU A 39 7.69 1.26 -4.05
C GLU A 39 8.79 1.49 -5.10
N ALA A 40 9.53 2.59 -5.02
CA ALA A 40 10.62 2.88 -5.94
C ALA A 40 11.74 1.83 -5.86
N GLN A 41 12.11 1.42 -4.64
CA GLN A 41 13.11 0.37 -4.41
C GLN A 41 12.64 -0.98 -4.96
N PHE A 42 11.35 -1.31 -4.81
CA PHE A 42 10.77 -2.51 -5.40
C PHE A 42 10.83 -2.48 -6.94
N TYR A 43 10.56 -1.35 -7.58
CA TYR A 43 10.71 -1.26 -9.05
C TYR A 43 12.15 -1.45 -9.50
N VAL A 44 13.12 -0.89 -8.78
CA VAL A 44 14.56 -1.15 -9.03
C VAL A 44 14.88 -2.63 -8.85
N LEU A 45 14.41 -3.27 -7.77
CA LEU A 45 14.57 -4.71 -7.56
C LEU A 45 13.99 -5.51 -8.74
N MET A 46 12.78 -5.16 -9.18
CA MET A 46 12.11 -5.81 -10.31
C MET A 46 12.91 -5.74 -11.61
N MET A 47 13.70 -4.69 -11.85
CA MET A 47 14.57 -4.61 -13.04
C MET A 47 15.56 -5.78 -13.10
N PHE A 48 16.02 -6.28 -11.94
CA PHE A 48 16.98 -7.38 -11.87
C PHE A 48 16.30 -8.74 -11.78
N VAL A 49 15.16 -8.83 -11.08
CA VAL A 49 14.55 -10.14 -10.75
C VAL A 49 13.35 -10.52 -11.62
N ALA A 50 12.81 -9.63 -12.45
CA ALA A 50 11.58 -9.90 -13.22
C ALA A 50 11.67 -11.15 -14.12
N VAL A 51 12.81 -11.33 -14.80
CA VAL A 51 13.03 -12.50 -15.69
C VAL A 51 13.02 -13.80 -14.89
N TRP A 52 13.66 -13.80 -13.72
CA TRP A 52 13.70 -14.94 -12.82
C TRP A 52 12.31 -15.24 -12.23
N LEU A 53 11.61 -14.21 -11.73
CA LEU A 53 10.25 -14.34 -11.19
C LEU A 53 9.24 -14.88 -12.20
N ARG A 54 9.42 -14.59 -13.50
CA ARG A 54 8.56 -15.12 -14.55
C ARG A 54 8.69 -16.65 -14.69
N GLN A 55 9.90 -17.17 -14.51
CA GLN A 55 10.21 -18.59 -14.65
C GLN A 55 9.97 -19.37 -13.35
N CYS A 56 10.07 -18.70 -12.20
CA CYS A 56 9.87 -19.32 -10.90
C CYS A 56 8.46 -19.90 -10.75
N PRO A 57 8.31 -21.08 -10.14
CA PRO A 57 7.02 -21.57 -9.65
C PRO A 57 6.35 -20.54 -8.72
N PRO A 58 5.03 -20.28 -8.85
CA PRO A 58 4.33 -19.30 -8.02
C PRO A 58 4.47 -19.52 -6.52
N TRP A 59 4.46 -20.78 -6.07
CA TRP A 59 4.59 -21.08 -4.64
C TRP A 59 5.96 -20.67 -4.07
N ILE A 60 7.04 -20.74 -4.87
CA ILE A 60 8.38 -20.30 -4.42
C ILE A 60 8.39 -18.79 -4.19
N ILE A 61 7.73 -18.02 -5.06
CA ILE A 61 7.61 -16.57 -4.88
C ILE A 61 6.84 -16.25 -3.59
N GLY A 62 5.70 -16.93 -3.37
CA GLY A 62 4.88 -16.71 -2.18
C GLY A 62 5.62 -17.07 -0.88
N VAL A 63 6.13 -18.30 -0.79
CA VAL A 63 6.84 -18.79 0.40
C VAL A 63 8.12 -17.99 0.63
N GLY A 64 8.90 -17.72 -0.42
CA GLY A 64 10.12 -16.95 -0.32
C GLY A 64 9.88 -15.51 0.15
N ALA A 65 8.88 -14.82 -0.40
CA ALA A 65 8.55 -13.46 0.00
C ALA A 65 8.02 -13.39 1.44
N VAL A 66 7.16 -14.34 1.84
CA VAL A 66 6.68 -14.43 3.24
C VAL A 66 7.84 -14.73 4.19
N ALA A 67 8.73 -15.67 3.84
CA ALA A 67 9.89 -15.99 4.66
C ALA A 67 10.79 -14.77 4.86
N ILE A 68 11.15 -14.06 3.78
CA ILE A 68 11.98 -12.84 3.87
C ILE A 68 11.29 -11.77 4.71
N ALA A 69 9.99 -11.50 4.45
CA ALA A 69 9.25 -10.47 5.17
C ALA A 69 9.11 -10.79 6.66
N TRP A 70 8.80 -12.04 7.01
CA TRP A 70 8.63 -12.46 8.40
C TRP A 70 9.95 -12.48 9.14
N THR A 71 11.02 -13.03 8.54
CA THR A 71 12.35 -12.99 9.14
C THR A 71 12.82 -11.56 9.36
N TRP A 72 12.60 -10.66 8.41
CA TRP A 72 12.92 -9.24 8.57
C TRP A 72 12.13 -8.59 9.70
N ARG A 73 10.80 -8.73 9.70
CA ARG A 73 9.93 -8.15 10.74
C ARG A 73 10.24 -8.68 12.13
N LEU A 74 10.49 -9.99 12.27
CA LEU A 74 10.92 -10.63 13.53
C LEU A 74 12.27 -10.08 14.00
N PHE A 75 13.24 -9.99 13.10
CA PHE A 75 14.55 -9.41 13.41
C PHE A 75 14.40 -7.97 13.92
N ILE A 76 13.65 -7.13 13.21
CA ILE A 76 13.41 -5.74 13.63
C ILE A 76 12.67 -5.67 14.96
N TYR A 77 11.68 -6.54 15.20
CA TYR A 77 10.93 -6.57 16.45
C TYR A 77 11.86 -6.76 17.66
N HIS A 78 12.83 -7.68 17.58
CA HIS A 78 13.76 -7.96 18.66
C HIS A 78 14.91 -6.97 18.79
N VAL A 79 15.32 -6.32 17.70
CA VAL A 79 16.44 -5.35 17.71
C VAL A 79 15.99 -3.94 18.07
N THR A 80 14.71 -3.60 17.85
CA THR A 80 14.17 -2.28 18.15
C THR A 80 13.58 -2.21 19.55
N ASP A 81 14.09 -1.27 20.34
CA ASP A 81 13.54 -0.91 21.64
C ASP A 81 12.41 0.12 21.49
N ILE A 82 11.29 -0.15 22.15
CA ILE A 82 10.09 0.71 22.16
C ILE A 82 9.94 1.51 23.45
N THR A 83 10.81 1.30 24.44
CA THR A 83 10.80 2.01 25.72
C THR A 83 11.54 3.36 25.64
N GLY A 84 12.30 3.58 24.58
CA GLY A 84 13.00 4.82 24.30
C GLY A 84 12.06 6.01 23.97
N PRO A 85 12.63 7.22 23.83
CA PRO A 85 11.85 8.46 23.65
C PRO A 85 11.06 8.52 22.34
N LEU A 86 11.42 7.70 21.34
CA LEU A 86 10.72 7.60 20.06
C LEU A 86 9.60 6.55 20.07
N GLY A 87 9.42 5.84 21.19
CA GLY A 87 8.41 4.80 21.33
C GLY A 87 8.50 3.75 20.23
N VAL A 88 7.35 3.44 19.63
CA VAL A 88 7.24 2.44 18.55
C VAL A 88 7.74 2.91 17.18
N PHE A 89 8.08 4.19 17.01
CA PHE A 89 8.39 4.76 15.71
C PHE A 89 9.58 4.09 14.99
N PRO A 90 10.71 3.78 15.65
CA PRO A 90 11.82 3.09 14.98
C PRO A 90 11.43 1.70 14.47
N ARG A 91 10.59 0.98 15.24
CA ARG A 91 10.07 -0.32 14.83
C ARG A 91 9.19 -0.21 13.60
N PHE A 92 8.28 0.77 13.56
CA PHE A 92 7.51 1.09 12.35
C PHE A 92 8.44 1.33 11.15
N VAL A 93 9.40 2.25 11.29
CA VAL A 93 10.33 2.62 10.22
C VAL A 93 11.04 1.41 9.62
N TYR A 94 11.71 0.62 10.46
CA TYR A 94 12.55 -0.47 9.96
C TYR A 94 11.74 -1.70 9.54
N ALA A 95 10.61 -1.98 10.19
CA ALA A 95 9.78 -3.14 9.85
C ALA A 95 9.03 -2.95 8.53
N THR A 96 8.77 -1.70 8.12
CA THR A 96 8.13 -1.37 6.83
C THR A 96 9.10 -1.14 5.68
N GLN A 97 10.41 -1.38 5.86
CA GLN A 97 11.35 -1.34 4.75
C GLN A 97 11.10 -2.47 3.75
N LEU A 98 11.58 -2.31 2.52
CA LEU A 98 11.37 -3.25 1.41
C LEU A 98 11.40 -4.75 1.78
N PRO A 99 12.40 -5.30 2.51
CA PRO A 99 12.40 -6.71 2.84
C PRO A 99 11.18 -7.14 3.64
N GLY A 100 10.76 -6.29 4.59
CA GLY A 100 9.56 -6.43 5.40
C GLY A 100 8.25 -6.13 4.67
N MET A 101 8.27 -5.85 3.36
CA MET A 101 7.08 -5.56 2.55
C MET A 101 6.97 -6.50 1.32
N LEU A 102 7.93 -7.40 1.12
CA LEU A 102 7.99 -8.27 -0.07
C LEU A 102 6.77 -9.19 -0.21
N ASP A 103 6.15 -9.61 0.88
CA ASP A 103 4.93 -10.42 0.90
C ASP A 103 3.73 -9.68 0.27
N GLU A 104 3.60 -8.37 0.51
CA GLU A 104 2.57 -7.52 -0.09
C GLU A 104 2.77 -7.43 -1.63
N PHE A 105 4.00 -7.18 -2.08
CA PHE A 105 4.33 -7.16 -3.51
C PHE A 105 4.15 -8.54 -4.16
N ALA A 106 4.57 -9.61 -3.48
CA ALA A 106 4.38 -10.98 -3.95
C ALA A 106 2.90 -11.33 -4.10
N CYS A 107 2.04 -10.89 -3.19
CA CYS A 107 0.59 -11.06 -3.34
C CYS A 107 0.09 -10.48 -4.67
N GLY A 108 0.51 -9.26 -5.01
CA GLY A 108 0.20 -8.61 -6.29
C GLY A 108 0.75 -9.37 -7.50
N ILE A 109 2.01 -9.81 -7.44
CA ILE A 109 2.64 -10.62 -8.51
C ILE A 109 1.87 -11.93 -8.73
N LEU A 110 1.54 -12.64 -7.65
CA LEU A 110 0.85 -13.93 -7.71
C LEU A 110 -0.57 -13.79 -8.26
N LEU A 111 -1.29 -12.75 -7.83
CA LEU A 111 -2.60 -12.41 -8.39
C LEU A 111 -2.48 -12.17 -9.90
N ALA A 112 -1.54 -11.31 -10.31
CA ALA A 112 -1.35 -10.96 -11.71
C ALA A 112 -0.92 -12.17 -12.57
N ARG A 113 -0.17 -13.12 -12.01
CA ARG A 113 0.15 -14.40 -12.67
C ARG A 113 -1.07 -15.30 -12.78
N PHE A 114 -1.82 -15.47 -11.68
CA PHE A 114 -3.00 -16.32 -11.63
C PHE A 114 -4.03 -15.92 -12.71
N VAL A 115 -4.39 -14.65 -12.78
CA VAL A 115 -5.38 -14.13 -13.75
C VAL A 115 -4.94 -14.32 -15.20
N ARG A 116 -3.63 -14.33 -15.47
CA ARG A 116 -3.07 -14.55 -16.83
C ARG A 116 -2.98 -16.02 -17.22
N THR A 117 -3.09 -16.96 -16.27
CA THR A 117 -3.15 -18.39 -16.61
C THR A 117 -4.49 -18.77 -17.25
N ARG A 118 -4.50 -19.80 -18.10
CA ARG A 118 -5.75 -20.35 -18.67
C ARG A 118 -6.72 -20.80 -17.57
N ALA A 119 -6.20 -21.45 -16.53
CA ALA A 119 -6.98 -21.93 -15.40
C ALA A 119 -7.59 -20.78 -14.58
N GLY A 120 -6.79 -19.79 -14.21
CA GLY A 120 -7.27 -18.62 -13.45
C GLY A 120 -8.27 -17.80 -14.24
N ARG A 121 -8.01 -17.53 -15.54
CA ARG A 121 -8.99 -16.86 -16.40
C ARG A 121 -10.30 -17.63 -16.47
N ARG A 122 -10.26 -18.95 -16.71
CA ARG A 122 -11.45 -19.81 -16.73
C ARG A 122 -12.21 -19.75 -15.41
N PHE A 123 -11.50 -19.76 -14.28
CA PHE A 123 -12.10 -19.68 -12.96
C PHE A 123 -12.85 -18.35 -12.77
N ILE A 124 -12.21 -17.23 -13.07
CA ILE A 124 -12.75 -15.87 -12.88
C ILE A 124 -13.86 -15.52 -13.88
N THR A 125 -13.95 -16.18 -15.04
CA THR A 125 -14.97 -15.84 -16.06
C THR A 125 -16.10 -16.84 -16.19
N THR A 126 -15.87 -18.14 -15.96
CA THR A 126 -16.86 -19.19 -16.25
C THR A 126 -17.25 -20.04 -15.05
N ASN A 127 -16.37 -20.22 -14.05
CA ASN A 127 -16.69 -21.06 -12.90
C ASN A 127 -17.76 -20.39 -12.01
N PRO A 128 -18.88 -21.06 -11.67
CA PRO A 128 -19.90 -20.50 -10.79
C PRO A 128 -19.39 -20.28 -9.35
N ALA A 129 -18.43 -21.09 -8.88
CA ALA A 129 -17.86 -20.97 -7.54
C ALA A 129 -17.13 -19.64 -7.32
N ARG A 130 -16.72 -18.94 -8.39
CA ARG A 130 -15.99 -17.67 -8.31
C ARG A 130 -16.70 -16.58 -7.52
N LEU A 131 -18.04 -16.59 -7.52
CA LEU A 131 -18.86 -15.58 -6.84
C LEU A 131 -18.92 -15.79 -5.33
N TRP A 132 -18.44 -16.94 -4.85
CA TRP A 132 -18.49 -17.31 -3.43
C TRP A 132 -17.09 -17.55 -2.87
N VAL A 133 -16.20 -18.21 -3.61
CA VAL A 133 -14.88 -18.60 -3.12
C VAL A 133 -14.03 -17.39 -2.74
N PHE A 134 -13.84 -16.42 -3.63
CA PHE A 134 -13.01 -15.26 -3.31
C PHE A 134 -13.65 -14.34 -2.26
N PRO A 135 -14.96 -14.03 -2.31
CA PRO A 135 -15.59 -13.24 -1.26
C PRO A 135 -15.53 -13.92 0.12
N ALA A 136 -15.83 -15.22 0.20
CA ALA A 136 -15.75 -15.97 1.45
C ALA A 136 -14.31 -16.01 1.98
N ALA A 137 -13.32 -16.28 1.11
CA ALA A 137 -11.92 -16.26 1.50
C ALA A 137 -11.47 -14.86 1.94
N THR A 138 -11.97 -13.78 1.31
CA THR A 138 -11.70 -12.39 1.71
C THR A 138 -12.20 -12.14 3.13
N VAL A 139 -13.44 -12.54 3.43
CA VAL A 139 -14.05 -12.37 4.76
C VAL A 139 -13.33 -13.20 5.81
N ILE A 140 -12.94 -14.44 5.50
CA ILE A 140 -12.19 -15.29 6.44
C ILE A 140 -10.82 -14.69 6.72
N MET A 141 -10.03 -14.39 5.69
CA MET A 141 -8.68 -13.85 5.87
C MET A 141 -8.70 -12.45 6.50
N GLY A 142 -9.67 -11.62 6.10
CA GLY A 142 -9.89 -10.31 6.70
C GLY A 142 -10.31 -10.43 8.16
N GLY A 143 -11.22 -11.35 8.47
CA GLY A 143 -11.64 -11.65 9.84
C GLY A 143 -10.46 -12.06 10.72
N ILE A 144 -9.60 -12.97 10.24
CA ILE A 144 -8.38 -13.37 10.97
C ILE A 144 -7.45 -12.16 11.16
N ALA A 145 -7.22 -11.34 10.13
CA ALA A 145 -6.42 -10.12 10.26
C ALA A 145 -7.01 -9.16 11.30
N PHE A 146 -8.33 -8.97 11.32
CA PHE A 146 -9.02 -8.12 12.30
C PHE A 146 -9.02 -8.72 13.70
N LEU A 147 -9.05 -10.03 13.87
CA LEU A 147 -8.87 -10.67 15.17
C LEU A 147 -7.49 -10.38 15.74
N VAL A 148 -6.43 -10.47 14.92
CA VAL A 148 -5.07 -10.08 15.32
C VAL A 148 -5.02 -8.60 15.71
N TYR A 149 -5.61 -7.72 14.88
CA TYR A 149 -5.67 -6.28 15.14
C TYR A 149 -6.41 -5.96 16.45
N TRP A 150 -7.58 -6.54 16.68
CA TRP A 150 -8.41 -6.20 17.83
C TRP A 150 -7.82 -6.72 19.15
N HIS A 151 -7.12 -7.86 19.10
CA HIS A 151 -6.39 -8.39 20.25
C HIS A 151 -5.11 -7.59 20.55
N ASN A 152 -4.51 -6.97 19.53
CA ASN A 152 -3.24 -6.26 19.61
C ASN A 152 -3.36 -4.82 19.07
N ALA A 153 -4.33 -4.05 19.61
CA ALA A 153 -4.69 -2.74 19.08
C ALA A 153 -3.51 -1.74 19.06
N ILE A 154 -2.48 -1.96 19.89
CA ILE A 154 -1.19 -1.26 19.81
C ILE A 154 -0.35 -1.97 18.74
N TYR A 155 -0.48 -1.49 17.50
CA TYR A 155 0.02 -2.12 16.28
C TYR A 155 1.47 -2.63 16.35
N TRP A 156 2.36 -1.85 16.97
CA TRP A 156 3.79 -2.09 16.93
C TRP A 156 4.36 -2.72 18.21
N ASP A 157 3.55 -3.00 19.22
CA ASP A 157 4.03 -3.56 20.50
C ASP A 157 4.06 -5.10 20.49
N SER A 158 3.11 -5.71 19.78
CA SER A 158 2.96 -7.17 19.70
C SER A 158 3.71 -7.78 18.52
N GLU A 159 4.45 -8.85 18.77
CA GLU A 159 5.18 -9.62 17.75
C GLU A 159 4.24 -10.11 16.64
N TRP A 160 3.13 -10.74 17.03
CA TRP A 160 2.15 -11.27 16.08
C TRP A 160 1.56 -10.18 15.20
N MET A 161 1.34 -8.99 15.77
CA MET A 161 0.81 -7.85 15.05
C MET A 161 1.82 -7.30 14.04
N VAL A 162 3.09 -7.17 14.44
CA VAL A 162 4.17 -6.68 13.58
C VAL A 162 4.46 -7.65 12.43
N VAL A 163 4.45 -8.96 12.70
CA VAL A 163 4.91 -9.99 11.75
C VAL A 163 3.79 -10.43 10.80
N SER A 164 2.65 -10.84 11.36
CA SER A 164 1.64 -11.61 10.63
C SER A 164 0.51 -10.75 10.05
N TYR A 165 0.12 -9.65 10.72
CA TYR A 165 -1.06 -8.86 10.34
C TYR A 165 -0.98 -8.35 8.89
N LYS A 166 0.16 -7.79 8.50
CA LYS A 166 0.38 -7.27 7.14
C LYS A 166 0.20 -8.34 6.07
N THR A 167 0.73 -9.55 6.30
CA THR A 167 0.58 -10.68 5.38
C THR A 167 -0.87 -11.13 5.26
N LEU A 168 -1.57 -11.25 6.39
CA LEU A 168 -2.99 -11.65 6.42
C LEU A 168 -3.85 -10.60 5.71
N PHE A 169 -3.58 -9.32 5.99
CA PHE A 169 -4.30 -8.20 5.40
C PHE A 169 -4.04 -8.08 3.90
N CYS A 170 -2.79 -8.23 3.44
CA CYS A 170 -2.48 -8.15 2.01
C CYS A 170 -3.11 -9.32 1.23
N VAL A 171 -3.15 -10.53 1.80
CA VAL A 171 -3.87 -11.67 1.21
C VAL A 171 -5.37 -11.38 1.13
N SER A 172 -5.96 -10.82 2.18
CA SER A 172 -7.38 -10.40 2.15
C SER A 172 -7.65 -9.36 1.07
N CYS A 173 -6.81 -8.32 0.95
CA CYS A 173 -6.91 -7.32 -0.12
C CYS A 173 -6.75 -7.94 -1.51
N GLY A 174 -5.80 -8.86 -1.71
CA GLY A 174 -5.63 -9.59 -2.98
C GLY A 174 -6.87 -10.42 -3.35
N LEU A 175 -7.47 -11.11 -2.37
CA LEU A 175 -8.71 -11.85 -2.57
C LEU A 175 -9.91 -10.93 -2.86
N LEU A 176 -9.95 -9.74 -2.25
CA LEU A 176 -10.95 -8.73 -2.54
C LEU A 176 -10.84 -8.25 -4.01
N VAL A 177 -9.62 -8.03 -4.48
CA VAL A 177 -9.37 -7.68 -5.89
C VAL A 177 -9.81 -8.83 -6.82
N LEU A 178 -9.47 -10.09 -6.50
CA LEU A 178 -9.95 -11.25 -7.27
C LEU A 178 -11.48 -11.39 -7.27
N SER A 179 -12.13 -11.05 -6.16
CA SER A 179 -13.58 -10.98 -6.05
C SER A 179 -14.15 -9.95 -7.01
N ALA A 180 -13.58 -8.74 -7.03
CA ALA A 180 -13.98 -7.69 -7.96
C ALA A 180 -13.77 -8.10 -9.43
N CYS A 181 -12.65 -8.75 -9.76
CA CYS A 181 -12.38 -9.27 -11.10
C CYS A 181 -13.32 -10.40 -11.54
N SER A 182 -13.93 -11.12 -10.58
CA SER A 182 -14.85 -12.24 -10.86
C SER A 182 -16.27 -11.80 -11.20
N VAL A 183 -16.58 -10.52 -10.99
CA VAL A 183 -17.86 -9.90 -11.28
C VAL A 183 -17.85 -9.31 -12.69
N ASN A 184 -18.64 -9.87 -13.60
CA ASN A 184 -18.73 -9.45 -15.00
C ASN A 184 -20.10 -8.84 -15.38
N GLN A 185 -20.80 -8.21 -14.43
CA GLN A 185 -22.12 -7.63 -14.68
C GLN A 185 -22.03 -6.14 -15.04
N LYS A 186 -22.64 -5.76 -16.16
CA LYS A 186 -22.66 -4.36 -16.64
C LYS A 186 -23.37 -3.40 -15.68
N SER A 187 -24.43 -3.86 -15.00
CA SER A 187 -25.16 -3.06 -13.99
C SER A 187 -24.25 -2.65 -12.82
N LEU A 188 -23.38 -3.56 -12.36
CA LEU A 188 -22.42 -3.27 -11.28
C LEU A 188 -21.32 -2.28 -11.72
N LEU A 189 -20.98 -2.22 -13.01
CA LEU A 189 -20.06 -1.21 -13.54
C LEU A 189 -20.64 0.22 -13.49
N LEU A 190 -21.96 0.35 -13.62
CA LEU A 190 -22.66 1.63 -13.50
C LEU A 190 -22.76 2.05 -12.03
N ILE A 191 -23.19 1.15 -11.15
CA ILE A 191 -23.34 1.42 -9.71
C ILE A 191 -21.97 1.72 -9.06
N SER A 192 -20.89 1.11 -9.55
CA SER A 192 -19.53 1.36 -9.06
C SER A 192 -18.90 2.66 -9.55
N ALA A 193 -19.60 3.49 -10.35
CA ALA A 193 -19.03 4.73 -10.86
C ALA A 193 -18.44 5.67 -9.77
N PRO A 194 -19.10 5.89 -8.61
CA PRO A 194 -18.50 6.69 -7.53
C PRO A 194 -17.22 6.06 -6.99
N PHE A 195 -17.21 4.74 -6.76
CA PHE A 195 -16.03 4.01 -6.30
C PHE A 195 -14.88 4.05 -7.32
N ARG A 196 -15.18 3.99 -8.61
CA ARG A 196 -14.19 4.16 -9.68
C ARG A 196 -13.61 5.57 -9.71
N TYR A 197 -14.43 6.60 -9.44
CA TYR A 197 -13.93 7.96 -9.30
C TYR A 197 -13.01 8.09 -8.08
N LEU A 198 -13.40 7.56 -6.92
CA LEU A 198 -12.52 7.51 -5.75
C LEU A 198 -11.21 6.76 -6.03
N GLY A 199 -11.27 5.65 -6.77
CA GLY A 199 -10.08 4.94 -7.26
C GLY A 199 -9.19 5.81 -8.16
N THR A 200 -9.80 6.60 -9.04
CA THR A 200 -9.08 7.56 -9.92
C THR A 200 -8.31 8.60 -9.11
N ILE A 201 -8.90 9.14 -8.05
CA ILE A 201 -8.27 10.17 -7.20
C ILE A 201 -7.56 9.58 -5.96
N SER A 202 -7.38 8.25 -5.91
CA SER A 202 -6.89 7.54 -4.72
C SER A 202 -5.49 7.96 -4.28
N TYR A 203 -4.62 8.27 -5.24
CA TYR A 203 -3.30 8.81 -4.96
C TYR A 203 -3.38 10.17 -4.24
N GLY A 204 -4.25 11.08 -4.72
CA GLY A 204 -4.54 12.33 -4.04
C GLY A 204 -5.10 12.13 -2.62
N ILE A 205 -6.04 11.18 -2.44
CA ILE A 205 -6.57 10.84 -1.11
C ILE A 205 -5.43 10.41 -0.19
N TYR A 206 -4.56 9.52 -0.67
CA TYR A 206 -3.38 9.07 0.06
C TYR A 206 -2.44 10.24 0.41
N LEU A 207 -2.20 11.19 -0.49
CA LEU A 207 -1.31 12.34 -0.21
C LEU A 207 -1.89 13.31 0.83
N TRP A 208 -3.18 13.61 0.74
CA TRP A 208 -3.79 14.71 1.49
C TRP A 208 -4.35 14.29 2.86
N HIS A 209 -4.76 13.04 3.04
CA HIS A 209 -5.51 12.64 4.24
C HIS A 209 -4.75 12.92 5.54
N LEU A 210 -3.47 12.55 5.62
CA LEU A 210 -2.69 12.73 6.85
C LEU A 210 -2.41 14.21 7.14
N SER A 211 -2.09 15.00 6.12
CA SER A 211 -1.88 16.45 6.26
C SER A 211 -3.13 17.15 6.81
N ILE A 212 -4.31 16.73 6.35
CA ILE A 212 -5.60 17.26 6.84
C ILE A 212 -5.86 16.78 8.28
N ILE A 213 -5.60 15.51 8.59
CA ILE A 213 -5.71 14.98 9.96
C ILE A 213 -4.81 15.77 10.92
N GLU A 214 -3.54 15.99 10.56
CA GLU A 214 -2.58 16.72 11.39
C GLU A 214 -2.95 18.20 11.55
N ALA A 215 -3.51 18.83 10.51
CA ALA A 215 -4.04 20.19 10.62
C ALA A 215 -5.22 20.25 11.61
N PHE A 216 -6.13 19.28 11.58
CA PHE A 216 -7.28 19.23 12.47
C PHE A 216 -6.91 18.88 13.92
N LYS A 217 -5.93 18.00 14.14
CA LYS A 217 -5.43 17.70 15.49
C LYS A 217 -4.94 18.95 16.24
N ARG A 218 -4.41 19.94 15.52
CA ARG A 218 -3.93 21.22 16.09
C ARG A 218 -5.05 22.15 16.54
N LEU A 219 -6.27 21.95 16.06
CA LEU A 219 -7.41 22.81 16.39
C LEU A 219 -7.93 22.53 17.81
N GLY A 220 -7.74 21.33 18.37
CA GLY A 220 -8.01 21.03 19.79
C GLY A 220 -9.48 21.06 20.25
N TRP A 221 -10.40 21.70 19.51
CA TRP A 221 -11.81 21.85 19.85
C TRP A 221 -12.76 20.89 19.12
N LEU A 222 -12.26 20.15 18.12
CA LEU A 222 -13.04 19.19 17.33
C LEU A 222 -12.89 17.76 17.89
N SER A 223 -14.01 17.19 18.36
CA SER A 223 -14.06 15.79 18.80
C SER A 223 -13.99 14.82 17.61
N GLY A 224 -13.47 13.61 17.82
CA GLY A 224 -13.27 12.60 16.78
C GLY A 224 -14.49 12.34 15.87
N PRO A 225 -15.70 12.11 16.42
CA PRO A 225 -16.90 11.86 15.62
C PRO A 225 -17.32 13.05 14.75
N GLN A 226 -17.08 14.27 15.20
CA GLN A 226 -17.39 15.50 14.46
C GLN A 226 -16.31 15.83 13.42
N ALA A 227 -15.06 15.53 13.73
CA ALA A 227 -13.93 15.78 12.83
C ALA A 227 -13.92 14.83 11.64
N LEU A 228 -14.32 13.57 11.83
CA LEU A 228 -14.21 12.53 10.79
C LEU A 228 -14.93 12.89 9.48
N PRO A 229 -16.23 13.28 9.47
CA PRO A 229 -16.89 13.68 8.22
C PRO A 229 -16.20 14.87 7.55
N THR A 230 -15.77 15.86 8.33
CA THR A 230 -15.08 17.06 7.80
C THR A 230 -13.74 16.69 7.18
N ILE A 231 -12.94 15.87 7.86
CA ILE A 231 -11.65 15.37 7.36
C ILE A 231 -11.84 14.59 6.06
N LEU A 232 -12.83 13.69 6.00
CA LEU A 232 -13.13 12.91 4.80
C LEU A 232 -13.54 13.81 3.63
N ILE A 233 -14.45 14.76 3.86
CA ILE A 233 -14.92 15.70 2.84
C ILE A 233 -13.75 16.54 2.34
N LEU A 234 -12.96 17.15 3.23
CA LEU A 234 -11.81 17.95 2.83
C LEU A 234 -10.77 17.12 2.09
N THR A 235 -10.51 15.88 2.52
CA THR A 235 -9.58 14.98 1.83
C THR A 235 -10.04 14.71 0.40
N ILE A 236 -11.32 14.40 0.19
CA ILE A 236 -11.87 14.16 -1.15
C ILE A 236 -11.86 15.44 -2.00
N LEU A 237 -12.12 16.61 -1.41
CA LEU A 237 -12.08 17.90 -2.11
C LEU A 237 -10.65 18.25 -2.55
N PHE A 238 -9.67 18.16 -1.66
CA PHE A 238 -8.26 18.42 -1.98
C PHE A 238 -7.72 17.40 -2.96
N ALA A 239 -8.04 16.10 -2.80
CA ALA A 239 -7.69 15.07 -3.76
C ALA A 239 -8.32 15.32 -5.14
N SER A 240 -9.59 15.75 -5.19
CA SER A 240 -10.25 16.10 -6.45
C SER A 240 -9.61 17.32 -7.11
N ALA A 241 -9.30 18.36 -6.34
CA ALA A 241 -8.61 19.54 -6.84
C ALA A 241 -7.21 19.18 -7.38
N SER A 242 -6.44 18.41 -6.62
CA SER A 242 -5.13 17.87 -7.03
C SER A 242 -5.22 17.13 -8.35
N TRP A 243 -6.21 16.25 -8.49
CA TRP A 243 -6.43 15.47 -9.70
C TRP A 243 -6.74 16.35 -10.93
N HIS A 244 -7.72 17.26 -10.83
CA HIS A 244 -8.17 18.03 -11.99
C HIS A 244 -7.22 19.17 -12.37
N PHE A 245 -6.51 19.76 -11.41
CA PHE A 245 -5.61 20.89 -11.67
C PHE A 245 -4.15 20.50 -11.90
N PHE A 246 -3.68 19.36 -11.37
CA PHE A 246 -2.28 18.95 -11.44
C PHE A 246 -2.09 17.58 -12.07
N GLU A 247 -2.61 16.51 -11.45
CA GLU A 247 -2.28 15.14 -11.83
C GLU A 247 -2.74 14.81 -13.26
N LYS A 248 -4.03 15.04 -13.56
CA LYS A 248 -4.61 14.73 -14.87
C LYS A 248 -3.97 15.57 -16.00
N PRO A 249 -3.79 16.90 -15.88
CA PRO A 249 -3.09 17.68 -16.90
C PRO A 249 -1.64 17.21 -17.14
N ILE A 250 -0.88 16.91 -16.08
CA ILE A 250 0.51 16.45 -16.19
C ILE A 250 0.56 15.07 -16.87
N MET A 251 -0.28 14.13 -16.45
CA MET A 251 -0.39 12.81 -17.07
C MET A 251 -0.78 12.89 -18.54
N GLN A 252 -1.70 13.78 -18.91
CA GLN A 252 -2.09 13.97 -20.32
C GLN A 252 -0.95 14.57 -21.16
N ARG A 253 -0.16 15.47 -20.59
CA ARG A 253 0.97 16.12 -21.27
C ARG A 253 2.16 15.18 -21.48
N PHE A 254 2.52 14.39 -20.47
CA PHE A 254 3.72 13.55 -20.50
C PHE A 254 3.44 12.07 -20.77
N GLY A 255 2.26 11.55 -20.42
CA GLY A 255 1.88 10.14 -20.63
C GLY A 255 1.69 9.75 -22.09
N ARG A 256 1.36 10.70 -22.99
CA ARG A 256 1.26 10.44 -24.43
C ARG A 256 2.59 10.10 -25.11
N ARG A 257 3.73 10.45 -24.49
CA ARG A 257 5.05 10.18 -25.08
C ARG A 257 5.48 8.71 -24.94
N LEU A 258 5.10 8.02 -23.86
CA LEU A 258 5.49 6.63 -23.62
C LEU A 258 4.74 5.60 -24.49
N SER A 259 3.55 5.94 -25.01
CA SER A 259 2.78 5.07 -25.90
C SER A 259 3.19 5.18 -27.38
N HIS A 260 3.88 6.25 -27.77
CA HIS A 260 4.27 6.47 -29.17
C HIS A 260 5.62 5.80 -29.51
N ASP A 261 6.49 5.59 -28.51
CA ASP A 261 7.81 4.97 -28.68
C ASP A 261 7.81 3.44 -28.48
N ALA A 262 6.74 2.85 -27.93
CA ALA A 262 6.59 1.40 -27.78
C ALA A 262 5.95 0.71 -29.00
N GLY A 263 5.70 1.47 -30.08
CA GLY A 263 5.09 0.99 -31.33
C GLY A 263 5.87 1.39 -32.58
N ALA A 264 7.14 1.78 -32.43
CA ALA A 264 8.08 2.02 -33.53
C ALA A 264 9.11 0.88 -33.61
#